data_AF-A0A818KF55-F1
#
_entry.id   AF-A0A818KF55-F1
#
_cell.length_a   1.000
_cell.length_b   1.000
_cell.length_c   1.000
_cell.angle_alpha   90.00
_cell.angle_beta   90.00
_cell.angle_gamma   90.00
#
_symmetry.space_group_name_H-M   'P 1'
#
loop_
_entity.id
_entity.type
_entity.pdbx_description
1 polymer ?
#
loop_
_entity_poly.entity_id
_entity_poly.type
_entity_poly.pdbx_seq_one_letter_code
_entity_poly.pdbx_strand_id
1 'polypeptide(L)'
;MLTNDNFSSQKNGDTNSIVHIDTRPMSTSTTSSSSDAKRDWVLLNVGGKHFMTTRSTLSKEESFLGRLCQYEPDLKTDVDDKGAYLIDRDPNYFNVVLNYLRHGKLILETNLVEEGVLEEAEFYNIRPLIELVKEKIRERDRRKFNDCRTSRVYRVIQCQEKEVTQLMSSLSDGWKFEQLIGHSPVGSSYMYPEGEFLCIVSKQYDRGTREDNNTSVSERVKILQERGSPKHLEKYIRTFVMTGHFFEGAEKLLEIWFINGNNGSNKSTKCNDLRNIPRDLIEEVLNLVNCKVLTYAQSATTDTYVLSESSMFVFQTHFILKTCGETTLLHAVQPMLELAREYCGFDVVDQIFYSRRKFLRPELQKAPHTSFDHEVSYLDSIFEGGSAYVLGRTNVDCWYLYTLDKTCVSTKTDQTLEIIMTDLDEEKMKIFYQEYTNSAAEATKKAGIDKLFPNAKIFDYLFDPCGYSMNGLLPDGHYFTIHITPEPDFSYVSFETNVSYNQYQELTRKILKMFNPGKFTTTIFGGTASTSLDGQRKMSLYPDYGRIDHQIVCLVDHDLMYSYYKKHPS
;
A
#
# COMPACT_ATOMS: atom_id res chain seq x y z
N MET A 1 11.86 -7.26 79.15
CA MET A 1 11.38 -8.24 80.14
C MET A 1 11.20 -9.55 79.38
N LEU A 2 12.25 -10.38 79.34
CA LEU A 2 12.49 -11.53 80.23
C LEU A 2 11.59 -12.72 79.82
N THR A 3 12.04 -13.93 79.49
CA THR A 3 13.38 -14.56 79.38
C THR A 3 13.18 -16.00 78.88
N ASN A 4 14.13 -16.46 78.06
CA ASN A 4 14.84 -17.76 78.05
C ASN A 4 14.14 -19.13 77.77
N ASP A 5 14.62 -19.69 76.64
CA ASP A 5 15.45 -20.90 76.52
C ASP A 5 14.87 -22.33 76.47
N ASN A 6 15.00 -22.89 75.26
CA ASN A 6 15.87 -24.02 74.88
C ASN A 6 15.25 -25.36 74.40
N PHE A 7 15.61 -25.62 73.12
CA PHE A 7 16.03 -26.87 72.47
C PHE A 7 15.04 -27.99 72.12
N SER A 8 14.71 -27.99 70.82
CA SER A 8 14.91 -29.06 69.83
C SER A 8 14.27 -30.44 70.05
N SER A 9 13.40 -30.83 69.13
CA SER A 9 13.70 -31.81 68.06
C SER A 9 12.41 -32.46 67.58
N GLN A 10 11.93 -32.12 66.38
CA GLN A 10 11.35 -33.07 65.42
C GLN A 10 10.94 -32.31 64.15
N LYS A 11 11.63 -32.63 63.05
CA LYS A 11 11.34 -32.13 61.71
C LYS A 11 10.06 -32.79 61.20
N ASN A 12 9.04 -31.98 60.88
CA ASN A 12 7.99 -32.33 59.93
C ASN A 12 8.20 -31.47 58.69
N GLY A 13 8.36 -32.12 57.54
CA GLY A 13 8.46 -31.52 56.23
C GLY A 13 7.51 -32.24 55.29
N ASP A 14 6.74 -31.44 54.57
CA ASP A 14 5.53 -31.73 53.82
C ASP A 14 5.57 -32.86 52.77
N THR A 15 4.34 -33.28 52.49
CA THR A 15 3.81 -34.18 51.48
C THR A 15 4.31 -33.94 50.05
N ASN A 16 4.77 -35.00 49.38
CA ASN A 16 4.33 -35.34 48.02
C ASN A 16 4.63 -36.81 47.71
N SER A 17 3.55 -37.54 47.41
CA SER A 17 3.49 -38.96 47.12
C SER A 17 4.13 -39.30 45.76
N ILE A 18 5.20 -40.07 45.81
CA ILE A 18 5.77 -40.86 44.70
C ILE A 18 5.49 -42.32 45.02
N VAL A 19 4.85 -43.06 44.12
CA VAL A 19 4.72 -44.53 44.22
C VAL A 19 5.36 -45.16 42.99
N HIS A 20 6.36 -45.99 43.27
CA HIS A 20 7.09 -46.86 42.36
C HIS A 20 6.20 -47.99 41.83
N ILE A 21 6.44 -48.44 40.59
CA ILE A 21 5.91 -49.70 40.07
C ILE A 21 7.03 -50.76 40.09
N ASP A 22 6.68 -51.88 40.72
CA ASP A 22 7.50 -53.04 41.04
C ASP A 22 7.94 -53.86 39.83
N THR A 23 8.99 -54.66 40.04
CA THR A 23 9.66 -55.48 39.02
C THR A 23 9.49 -56.99 39.25
N ARG A 24 9.38 -57.73 38.13
CA ARG A 24 9.67 -59.17 37.87
C ARG A 24 8.53 -60.22 38.12
N PRO A 25 8.67 -61.48 37.61
CA PRO A 25 8.63 -61.87 36.19
C PRO A 25 7.80 -63.16 35.95
N MET A 26 7.30 -63.44 34.74
CA MET A 26 7.03 -64.83 34.31
C MET A 26 7.10 -65.05 32.78
N SER A 27 7.96 -66.02 32.44
CA SER A 27 7.92 -67.02 31.37
C SER A 27 7.82 -66.63 29.88
N THR A 28 8.89 -67.03 29.19
CA THR A 28 9.12 -67.18 27.75
C THR A 28 8.24 -68.22 27.04
N SER A 29 7.74 -67.90 25.83
CA SER A 29 7.95 -68.69 24.60
C SER A 29 7.28 -67.99 23.39
N THR A 30 8.09 -67.33 22.56
CA THR A 30 8.39 -67.74 21.17
C THR A 30 7.27 -67.49 20.14
N THR A 31 7.34 -66.35 19.44
CA THR A 31 7.26 -66.30 17.96
C THR A 31 7.78 -64.96 17.45
N SER A 32 8.65 -65.06 16.46
CA SER A 32 9.40 -64.02 15.75
C SER A 32 8.55 -63.06 14.92
N SER A 33 8.76 -61.74 15.09
CA SER A 33 9.08 -60.75 14.03
C SER A 33 8.63 -59.32 14.41
N SER A 34 9.47 -58.55 15.11
CA SER A 34 9.19 -57.17 15.54
C SER A 34 10.07 -56.11 14.84
N SER A 35 10.50 -56.35 13.59
CA SER A 35 11.42 -55.47 12.86
C SER A 35 10.84 -54.69 11.67
N ASP A 36 9.54 -54.80 11.36
CA ASP A 36 8.97 -54.10 10.18
C ASP A 36 8.33 -52.73 10.47
N ALA A 37 7.85 -52.48 11.70
CA ALA A 37 7.16 -51.21 12.01
C ALA A 37 8.08 -49.97 12.04
N LYS A 38 9.41 -50.15 12.15
CA LYS A 38 10.39 -49.05 12.20
C LYS A 38 10.85 -48.58 10.82
N ARG A 39 10.51 -49.29 9.74
CA ARG A 39 10.95 -48.99 8.36
C ARG A 39 10.00 -48.09 7.57
N ASP A 40 8.81 -47.84 8.09
CA ASP A 40 7.76 -47.06 7.41
C ASP A 40 7.90 -45.55 7.57
N TRP A 41 8.60 -45.07 8.59
CA TRP A 41 8.81 -43.64 8.81
C TRP A 41 9.95 -43.10 7.95
N VAL A 42 9.72 -41.93 7.35
CA VAL A 42 10.62 -41.19 6.48
C VAL A 42 10.78 -39.78 7.02
N LEU A 43 12.03 -39.34 7.08
CA LEU A 43 12.40 -37.98 7.43
C LEU A 43 12.74 -37.21 6.15
N LEU A 44 12.13 -36.05 5.97
CA LEU A 44 12.39 -35.12 4.88
C LEU A 44 12.97 -33.83 5.47
N ASN A 45 13.95 -33.24 4.80
CA ASN A 45 14.49 -31.93 5.12
C ASN A 45 14.15 -30.98 3.98
N VAL A 46 13.12 -30.14 4.18
CA VAL A 46 12.61 -29.24 3.15
C VAL A 46 13.03 -27.82 3.50
N GLY A 47 13.92 -27.23 2.71
CA GLY A 47 14.44 -25.86 2.93
C GLY A 47 15.04 -25.64 4.32
N GLY A 48 15.61 -26.68 4.95
CA GLY A 48 16.18 -26.64 6.30
C GLY A 48 15.24 -27.05 7.43
N LYS A 49 13.94 -27.31 7.16
CA LYS A 49 12.97 -27.77 8.16
C LYS A 49 12.70 -29.28 8.02
N HIS A 50 12.79 -30.00 9.14
CA HIS A 50 12.53 -31.43 9.17
C HIS A 50 11.04 -31.77 9.25
N PHE A 51 10.58 -32.65 8.37
CA PHE A 51 9.24 -33.21 8.35
C PHE A 51 9.29 -34.73 8.50
N MET A 52 8.55 -35.26 9.46
CA MET A 52 8.42 -36.69 9.69
C MET A 52 7.08 -37.20 9.15
N THR A 53 7.11 -38.25 8.35
CA THR A 53 5.90 -38.86 7.77
C THR A 53 6.13 -40.35 7.45
N THR A 54 5.16 -41.02 6.85
CA THR A 54 5.27 -42.44 6.47
C THR A 54 5.42 -42.61 4.96
N ARG A 55 6.09 -43.67 4.50
CA ARG A 55 6.16 -44.04 3.07
C ARG A 55 4.78 -44.19 2.47
N SER A 56 3.84 -44.74 3.25
CA SER A 56 2.43 -44.88 2.85
C SER A 56 1.75 -43.54 2.59
N THR A 57 2.12 -42.46 3.29
CA THR A 57 1.58 -41.11 3.07
C THR A 57 2.13 -40.51 1.78
N LEU A 58 3.44 -40.64 1.54
CA LEU A 58 4.10 -40.09 0.37
C LEU A 58 3.77 -40.86 -0.92
N SER A 59 3.38 -42.13 -0.81
CA SER A 59 3.03 -43.01 -1.93
C SER A 59 1.53 -43.06 -2.25
N LYS A 60 0.70 -42.22 -1.62
CA LYS A 60 -0.75 -42.19 -1.90
C LYS A 60 -1.07 -41.75 -3.34
N GLU A 61 -0.21 -40.91 -3.89
CA GLU A 61 -0.35 -40.34 -5.23
C GLU A 61 0.91 -40.67 -6.02
N GLU A 62 0.78 -40.83 -7.35
CA GLU A 62 1.92 -40.96 -8.28
C GLU A 62 2.67 -39.63 -8.41
N SER A 63 3.38 -39.28 -7.34
CA SER A 63 4.04 -37.99 -7.12
C SER A 63 5.56 -38.14 -7.10
N PHE A 64 6.28 -37.03 -7.21
CA PHE A 64 7.73 -36.98 -6.99
C PHE A 64 8.11 -37.57 -5.62
N LEU A 65 7.32 -37.29 -4.58
CA LEU A 65 7.54 -37.78 -3.22
C LEU A 65 7.34 -39.30 -3.10
N GLY A 66 6.40 -39.86 -3.87
CA GLY A 66 6.21 -41.30 -3.97
C GLY A 66 7.43 -42.00 -4.59
N ARG A 67 7.98 -41.44 -5.67
CA ARG A 67 9.20 -41.96 -6.32
C ARG A 67 10.44 -41.82 -5.43
N LEU A 68 10.55 -40.72 -4.68
CA LEU A 68 11.64 -40.49 -3.72
C LEU A 68 11.75 -41.60 -2.66
N CYS A 69 10.63 -42.27 -2.35
CA CYS A 69 10.54 -43.29 -1.30
C CYS A 69 10.60 -44.73 -1.82
N GLN A 70 10.59 -44.93 -3.15
CA GLN A 70 10.75 -46.25 -3.76
C GLN A 70 12.23 -46.65 -3.70
N TYR A 71 12.52 -47.89 -3.33
CA TYR A 71 13.87 -48.44 -3.34
C TYR A 71 14.33 -48.66 -4.79
N GLU A 72 14.61 -47.57 -5.51
CA GLU A 72 15.33 -47.61 -6.78
C GLU A 72 16.80 -47.28 -6.51
N PRO A 73 17.74 -48.21 -6.78
CA PRO A 73 19.17 -48.02 -6.53
C PRO A 73 19.81 -46.86 -7.31
N ASP A 74 19.12 -46.32 -8.32
CA ASP A 74 19.66 -45.32 -9.25
C ASP A 74 19.28 -43.86 -8.93
N LEU A 75 18.39 -43.61 -7.96
CA LEU A 75 18.07 -42.24 -7.53
C LEU A 75 19.03 -41.81 -6.41
N LYS A 76 20.16 -41.18 -6.79
CA LYS A 76 21.05 -40.51 -5.81
C LYS A 76 20.33 -39.27 -5.26
N THR A 77 19.71 -39.43 -4.10
CA THR A 77 19.11 -38.32 -3.36
C THR A 77 20.05 -37.92 -2.23
N ASP A 78 20.41 -36.65 -2.16
CA ASP A 78 21.22 -36.15 -1.06
C ASP A 78 20.45 -36.29 0.26
N VAL A 79 21.15 -36.75 1.28
CA VAL A 79 20.63 -36.88 2.65
C VAL A 79 21.49 -36.07 3.60
N ASP A 80 20.87 -35.51 4.64
CA ASP A 80 21.61 -34.84 5.70
C ASP A 80 22.24 -35.83 6.69
N ASP A 81 22.98 -35.30 7.68
CA ASP A 81 23.64 -36.10 8.74
C ASP A 81 22.67 -36.96 9.56
N LYS A 82 21.36 -36.71 9.48
CA LYS A 82 20.30 -37.47 10.17
C LYS A 82 19.62 -38.49 9.24
N GLY A 83 20.08 -38.61 7.99
CA GLY A 83 19.49 -39.48 6.97
C GLY A 83 18.16 -38.96 6.41
N ALA A 84 17.88 -37.65 6.52
CA ALA A 84 16.69 -37.04 5.94
C ALA A 84 16.91 -36.68 4.47
N TYR A 85 15.96 -36.97 3.60
CA TYR A 85 16.04 -36.60 2.19
C TYR A 85 15.95 -35.09 2.03
N LEU A 86 16.93 -34.50 1.35
CA LEU A 86 17.03 -33.05 1.12
C LEU A 86 16.13 -32.62 -0.03
N ILE A 87 15.31 -31.61 0.22
CA ILE A 87 14.42 -30.97 -0.76
C ILE A 87 14.62 -29.47 -0.65
N ASP A 88 15.16 -28.86 -1.70
CA ASP A 88 15.42 -27.42 -1.75
C ASP A 88 14.15 -26.64 -2.17
N ARG A 89 13.17 -26.60 -1.26
CA ARG A 89 11.85 -25.95 -1.45
C ARG A 89 11.39 -25.27 -0.17
N ASP A 90 10.35 -24.44 -0.27
CA ASP A 90 9.82 -23.69 0.88
C ASP A 90 9.05 -24.63 1.85
N PRO A 91 9.48 -24.72 3.12
CA PRO A 91 8.83 -25.58 4.11
C PRO A 91 7.39 -25.16 4.47
N ASN A 92 7.01 -23.90 4.32
CA ASN A 92 5.70 -23.40 4.70
C ASN A 92 4.62 -23.88 3.72
N TYR A 93 4.90 -23.78 2.42
CA TYR A 93 4.01 -24.31 1.38
C TYR A 93 4.04 -25.85 1.34
N PHE A 94 5.20 -26.47 1.62
CA PHE A 94 5.29 -27.92 1.75
C PHE A 94 4.41 -28.49 2.87
N ASN A 95 4.23 -27.77 3.97
CA ASN A 95 3.33 -28.20 5.06
C ASN A 95 1.89 -28.45 4.56
N VAL A 96 1.40 -27.58 3.66
CA VAL A 96 0.07 -27.74 3.05
C VAL A 96 0.02 -28.99 2.17
N VAL A 97 1.05 -29.21 1.36
CA VAL A 97 1.17 -30.40 0.51
C VAL A 97 1.20 -31.68 1.33
N LEU A 98 2.01 -31.71 2.40
CA LEU A 98 2.13 -32.87 3.27
C LEU A 98 0.82 -33.17 4.02
N ASN A 99 0.14 -32.13 4.50
CA ASN A 99 -1.15 -32.27 5.17
C ASN A 99 -2.23 -32.76 4.19
N TYR A 100 -2.23 -32.25 2.95
CA TYR A 100 -3.07 -32.79 1.89
C TYR A 100 -2.83 -34.30 1.70
N LEU A 101 -1.58 -34.76 1.59
CA LEU A 101 -1.28 -36.18 1.49
C LEU A 101 -1.71 -36.97 2.74
N ARG A 102 -1.69 -36.38 3.93
CA ARG A 102 -2.14 -37.05 5.17
C ARG A 102 -3.65 -37.28 5.21
N HIS A 103 -4.45 -36.25 4.96
CA HIS A 103 -5.90 -36.28 5.20
C HIS A 103 -6.79 -35.96 3.98
N GLY A 104 -6.21 -35.68 2.82
CA GLY A 104 -6.93 -35.50 1.55
C GLY A 104 -7.74 -34.20 1.44
N LYS A 105 -7.42 -33.19 2.26
CA LYS A 105 -8.15 -31.90 2.29
C LYS A 105 -7.18 -30.74 2.11
N LEU A 106 -7.55 -29.79 1.24
CA LEU A 106 -6.83 -28.53 1.06
C LEU A 106 -7.19 -27.57 2.20
N ILE A 107 -6.32 -27.47 3.19
CA ILE A 107 -6.44 -26.52 4.31
C ILE A 107 -5.30 -25.52 4.17
N LEU A 108 -5.64 -24.24 4.05
CA LEU A 108 -4.69 -23.15 3.96
C LEU A 108 -4.71 -22.37 5.27
N GLU A 109 -3.54 -22.09 5.81
CA GLU A 109 -3.38 -21.12 6.89
C GLU A 109 -3.60 -19.71 6.33
N THR A 110 -4.10 -18.79 7.16
CA THR A 110 -4.57 -17.46 6.75
C THR A 110 -3.51 -16.60 6.03
N ASN A 111 -2.23 -16.92 6.22
CA ASN A 111 -1.09 -16.15 5.72
C ASN A 111 -0.44 -16.76 4.46
N LEU A 112 -0.95 -17.89 3.96
CA LEU A 112 -0.40 -18.56 2.77
C LEU A 112 -1.22 -18.23 1.52
N VAL A 113 -0.52 -17.81 0.46
CA VAL A 113 -1.13 -17.47 -0.82
C VAL A 113 -1.42 -18.75 -1.62
N GLU A 114 -2.60 -18.86 -2.23
CA GLU A 114 -3.00 -20.04 -3.00
C GLU A 114 -2.02 -20.36 -4.14
N GLU A 115 -1.46 -19.34 -4.78
CA GLU A 115 -0.51 -19.45 -5.87
C GLU A 115 0.80 -20.15 -5.45
N GLY A 116 1.32 -19.88 -4.25
CA GLY A 116 2.52 -20.55 -3.76
C GLY A 116 2.28 -22.04 -3.46
N VAL A 117 1.06 -22.40 -3.04
CA VAL A 117 0.67 -23.80 -2.87
C VAL A 117 0.51 -24.50 -4.23
N LEU A 118 0.04 -23.78 -5.25
CA LEU A 118 -0.05 -24.30 -6.61
C LEU A 118 1.34 -24.66 -7.16
N GLU A 119 2.32 -23.78 -6.99
CA GLU A 119 3.71 -24.02 -7.41
C GLU A 119 4.31 -25.28 -6.76
N GLU A 120 4.10 -25.47 -5.45
CA GLU A 120 4.54 -26.70 -4.78
C GLU A 120 3.76 -27.93 -5.26
N ALA A 121 2.44 -27.84 -5.43
CA ALA A 121 1.63 -28.95 -5.92
C ALA A 121 2.05 -29.39 -7.34
N GLU A 122 2.43 -28.44 -8.21
CA GLU A 122 2.98 -28.68 -9.54
C GLU A 122 4.39 -29.28 -9.47
N PHE A 123 5.26 -28.77 -8.59
CA PHE A 123 6.61 -29.31 -8.38
C PHE A 123 6.59 -30.77 -7.93
N TYR A 124 5.77 -31.13 -6.95
CA TYR A 124 5.64 -32.52 -6.49
C TYR A 124 4.77 -33.38 -7.43
N ASN A 125 4.15 -32.78 -8.44
CA ASN A 125 3.25 -33.41 -9.42
C ASN A 125 2.06 -34.13 -8.75
N ILE A 126 1.34 -33.45 -7.85
CA ILE A 126 0.17 -33.99 -7.16
C ILE A 126 -1.09 -33.47 -7.88
N ARG A 127 -1.51 -34.18 -8.92
CA ARG A 127 -2.61 -33.74 -9.81
C ARG A 127 -3.92 -33.39 -9.10
N PRO A 128 -4.43 -34.21 -8.15
CA PRO A 128 -5.68 -33.87 -7.46
C PRO A 128 -5.58 -32.59 -6.63
N LEU A 129 -4.40 -32.28 -6.07
CA LEU A 129 -4.15 -31.04 -5.34
C LEU A 129 -4.10 -29.83 -6.28
N ILE A 130 -3.46 -29.97 -7.44
CA ILE A 130 -3.39 -28.93 -8.48
C ILE A 130 -4.80 -28.50 -8.89
N GLU A 131 -5.70 -29.45 -9.12
CA GLU A 131 -7.09 -29.16 -9.49
C GLU A 131 -7.85 -28.42 -8.38
N LEU A 132 -7.74 -28.89 -7.14
CA LEU A 132 -8.38 -28.25 -5.98
C LEU A 132 -7.89 -26.82 -5.74
N VAL A 133 -6.59 -26.57 -5.88
CA VAL A 133 -6.02 -25.23 -5.72
C VAL A 133 -6.48 -24.31 -6.86
N LYS A 134 -6.49 -24.80 -8.11
CA LYS A 134 -7.00 -24.04 -9.26
C LYS A 134 -8.49 -23.72 -9.11
N GLU A 135 -9.30 -24.63 -8.61
CA GLU A 135 -10.72 -24.37 -8.31
C GLU A 135 -10.88 -23.32 -7.22
N LYS A 136 -10.10 -23.41 -6.13
CA LYS A 136 -10.13 -22.43 -5.03
C LYS A 136 -9.73 -21.02 -5.49
N ILE A 137 -8.72 -20.91 -6.35
CA ILE A 137 -8.32 -19.63 -6.99
C ILE A 137 -9.49 -19.09 -7.84
N ARG A 138 -10.11 -19.93 -8.68
CA ARG A 138 -11.27 -19.52 -9.49
C ARG A 138 -12.45 -19.06 -8.63
N GLU A 139 -12.73 -19.73 -7.52
CA GLU A 139 -13.79 -19.31 -6.58
C GLU A 139 -13.48 -17.97 -5.92
N ARG A 140 -12.25 -17.76 -5.46
CA ARG A 140 -11.77 -16.50 -4.90
C ARG A 140 -11.96 -15.36 -5.89
N ASP A 141 -11.58 -15.59 -7.15
CA ASP A 141 -11.70 -14.62 -8.22
C ASP A 141 -13.17 -14.37 -8.61
N ARG A 142 -14.02 -15.41 -8.57
CA ARG A 142 -15.48 -15.28 -8.76
C ARG A 142 -16.15 -14.49 -7.64
N ARG A 143 -15.72 -14.66 -6.38
CA ARG A 143 -16.22 -13.87 -5.24
C ARG A 143 -15.81 -12.41 -5.36
N LYS A 144 -14.54 -12.13 -5.72
CA LYS A 144 -14.08 -10.76 -6.06
C LYS A 144 -14.93 -10.15 -7.19
N PHE A 145 -15.28 -10.93 -8.22
CA PHE A 145 -16.12 -10.46 -9.33
C PHE A 145 -17.58 -10.20 -8.95
N ASN A 146 -18.16 -11.01 -8.04
CA ASN A 146 -19.54 -10.81 -7.58
C ASN A 146 -19.70 -9.62 -6.63
N ASP A 147 -18.70 -9.34 -5.80
CA ASP A 147 -18.67 -8.14 -4.94
C ASP A 147 -18.66 -6.83 -5.78
N CYS A 148 -18.16 -6.91 -7.02
CA CYS A 148 -18.20 -5.81 -7.99
C CYS A 148 -19.58 -5.56 -8.64
N ARG A 149 -20.58 -6.45 -8.49
CA ARG A 149 -21.87 -6.34 -9.20
C ARG A 149 -23.02 -5.75 -8.39
N THR A 150 -22.94 -5.75 -7.06
CA THR A 150 -23.93 -5.11 -6.18
C THR A 150 -23.43 -3.74 -5.75
N SER A 151 -23.72 -2.69 -6.52
CA SER A 151 -23.41 -1.33 -6.06
C SER A 151 -24.46 -0.90 -5.05
N ARG A 152 -24.06 -0.58 -3.81
CA ARG A 152 -24.91 0.14 -2.86
C ARG A 152 -24.73 1.63 -3.06
N VAL A 153 -25.84 2.34 -3.27
CA VAL A 153 -25.87 3.80 -3.31
C VAL A 153 -26.40 4.29 -1.98
N TYR A 154 -25.65 5.15 -1.30
CA TYR A 154 -26.08 5.81 -0.07
C TYR A 154 -26.60 7.22 -0.38
N ARG A 155 -27.64 7.63 0.33
CA ARG A 155 -28.13 9.02 0.37
C ARG A 155 -28.23 9.46 1.81
N VAL A 156 -27.84 10.70 2.05
CA VAL A 156 -28.03 11.39 3.33
C VAL A 156 -29.17 12.38 3.14
N ILE A 157 -30.18 12.32 3.98
CA ILE A 157 -31.34 13.20 3.96
C ILE A 157 -31.43 13.91 5.30
N GLN A 158 -31.36 15.24 5.28
CA GLN A 158 -31.56 16.07 6.47
C GLN A 158 -33.06 16.19 6.73
N CYS A 159 -33.48 15.97 7.98
CA CYS A 159 -34.88 16.08 8.39
C CYS A 159 -34.99 16.47 9.86
N GLN A 160 -36.10 17.11 10.23
CA GLN A 160 -36.39 17.42 11.64
C GLN A 160 -36.94 16.18 12.35
N GLU A 161 -36.78 16.11 13.68
CA GLU A 161 -37.27 14.99 14.51
C GLU A 161 -38.73 14.60 14.22
N LYS A 162 -39.61 15.61 14.06
CA LYS A 162 -41.05 15.44 13.81
C LYS A 162 -41.34 14.91 12.40
N GLU A 163 -40.40 15.04 11.47
CA GLU A 163 -40.54 14.67 10.06
C GLU A 163 -39.89 13.32 9.74
N VAL A 164 -39.09 12.73 10.65
CA VAL A 164 -38.41 11.44 10.44
C VAL A 164 -39.40 10.35 10.03
N THR A 165 -40.52 10.23 10.74
CA THR A 165 -41.54 9.20 10.45
C THR A 165 -42.18 9.40 9.07
N GLN A 166 -42.46 10.65 8.70
CA GLN A 166 -43.03 10.99 7.39
C GLN A 166 -42.01 10.74 6.27
N LEU A 167 -40.74 11.03 6.51
CA LEU A 167 -39.64 10.71 5.61
C LEU A 167 -39.50 9.20 5.41
N MET A 168 -39.50 8.39 6.48
CA MET A 168 -39.46 6.92 6.37
C MET A 168 -40.64 6.38 5.56
N SER A 169 -41.83 6.97 5.73
CA SER A 169 -43.03 6.55 4.99
C SER A 169 -43.04 6.95 3.52
N SER A 170 -42.22 7.95 3.13
CA SER A 170 -42.15 8.49 1.76
C SER A 170 -40.93 8.01 0.97
N LEU A 171 -40.07 7.17 1.55
CA LEU A 171 -38.99 6.49 0.82
C LEU A 171 -39.58 5.58 -0.25
N SER A 172 -39.32 5.88 -1.53
CA SER A 172 -39.70 5.03 -2.67
C SER A 172 -39.16 3.60 -2.54
N ASP A 173 -39.82 2.62 -3.19
CA ASP A 173 -39.46 1.20 -3.14
C ASP A 173 -37.97 0.95 -3.41
N GLY A 174 -37.35 0.16 -2.53
CA GLY A 174 -35.95 -0.30 -2.62
C GLY A 174 -34.92 0.54 -1.87
N TRP A 175 -35.29 1.66 -1.24
CA TRP A 175 -34.42 2.34 -0.28
C TRP A 175 -34.59 1.72 1.11
N LYS A 176 -33.47 1.34 1.73
CA LYS A 176 -33.38 0.82 3.10
C LYS A 176 -32.83 1.89 4.01
N PHE A 177 -33.46 2.06 5.16
CA PHE A 177 -32.90 2.87 6.23
C PHE A 177 -31.68 2.16 6.83
N GLU A 178 -30.56 2.89 6.95
CA GLU A 178 -29.32 2.38 7.53
C GLU A 178 -29.08 2.98 8.92
N GLN A 179 -29.18 4.30 9.05
CA GLN A 179 -28.80 4.99 10.27
C GLN A 179 -29.47 6.37 10.40
N LEU A 180 -29.74 6.81 11.62
CA LEU A 180 -30.15 8.18 11.95
C LEU A 180 -29.08 8.80 12.87
N ILE A 181 -28.53 9.95 12.48
CA ILE A 181 -27.49 10.65 13.23
C ILE A 181 -28.11 11.95 13.76
N GLY A 182 -28.08 12.14 15.08
CA GLY A 182 -28.47 13.42 15.69
C GLY A 182 -27.41 14.48 15.43
N HIS A 183 -27.79 15.59 14.81
CA HIS A 183 -26.90 16.73 14.60
C HIS A 183 -27.05 17.71 15.77
N SER A 184 -26.26 17.54 16.83
CA SER A 184 -26.12 18.58 17.86
C SER A 184 -24.89 19.41 17.55
N PRO A 185 -24.99 20.74 17.37
CA PRO A 185 -23.83 21.61 17.32
C PRO A 185 -23.07 21.48 18.65
N VAL A 186 -21.80 21.10 18.60
CA VAL A 186 -20.92 21.10 19.76
C VAL A 186 -20.72 22.55 20.19
N GLY A 187 -21.24 22.91 21.38
CA GLY A 187 -20.92 24.19 22.02
C GLY A 187 -22.07 25.18 22.26
N SER A 188 -23.28 24.74 22.66
CA SER A 188 -24.21 25.65 23.35
C SER A 188 -25.00 24.94 24.45
N SER A 189 -24.86 25.50 25.65
CA SER A 189 -25.65 25.18 26.82
C SER A 189 -26.96 25.98 26.74
N TYR A 190 -28.08 25.30 26.98
CA TYR A 190 -29.46 25.80 27.10
C TYR A 190 -30.26 26.13 25.82
N MET A 191 -31.36 25.38 25.68
CA MET A 191 -32.66 25.72 25.06
C MET A 191 -32.74 25.85 23.52
N TYR A 192 -32.97 24.73 22.83
CA TYR A 192 -33.81 24.65 21.61
C TYR A 192 -34.55 23.30 21.55
N PRO A 193 -35.86 23.26 21.22
CA PRO A 193 -36.66 22.04 21.23
C PRO A 193 -36.92 21.43 19.83
N GLU A 194 -35.97 21.46 18.89
CA GLU A 194 -36.10 20.75 17.60
C GLU A 194 -34.73 20.23 17.12
N GLY A 195 -34.48 18.93 17.30
CA GLY A 195 -33.26 18.28 16.81
C GLY A 195 -33.32 18.06 15.30
N GLU A 196 -32.29 18.53 14.59
CA GLU A 196 -32.06 18.13 13.20
C GLU A 196 -31.36 16.76 13.17
N PHE A 197 -31.82 15.88 12.28
CA PHE A 197 -31.28 14.54 12.11
C PHE A 197 -30.85 14.32 10.67
N LEU A 198 -29.72 13.61 10.51
CA LEU A 198 -29.28 13.09 9.22
C LEU A 198 -29.71 11.63 9.11
N CYS A 199 -30.63 11.36 8.19
CA CYS A 199 -31.10 10.03 7.85
C CYS A 199 -30.24 9.47 6.70
N ILE A 200 -29.55 8.37 6.96
CA ILE A 200 -28.79 7.63 5.95
C ILE A 200 -29.68 6.50 5.42
N VAL A 201 -29.88 6.49 4.10
CA VAL A 201 -30.60 5.43 3.40
C VAL A 201 -29.72 4.84 2.32
N SER A 202 -29.78 3.51 2.12
CA SER A 202 -29.08 2.82 1.06
C SER A 202 -30.04 2.21 0.05
N LYS A 203 -29.63 2.07 -1.20
CA LYS A 203 -30.34 1.28 -2.20
C LYS A 203 -29.36 0.37 -2.91
N GLN A 204 -29.65 -0.93 -2.90
CA GLN A 204 -28.89 -1.92 -3.64
C GLN A 204 -29.28 -1.85 -5.11
N TYR A 205 -28.28 -1.86 -5.98
CA TYR A 205 -28.44 -1.91 -7.43
C TYR A 205 -27.74 -3.14 -7.97
N ASP A 206 -28.51 -4.03 -8.60
CA ASP A 206 -27.95 -5.12 -9.39
C ASP A 206 -27.61 -4.57 -10.78
N ARG A 207 -26.31 -4.48 -11.09
CA ARG A 207 -25.88 -4.33 -12.49
C ARG A 207 -25.95 -5.69 -13.19
N GLY A 208 -27.16 -6.15 -13.49
CA GLY A 208 -27.33 -7.40 -14.22
C GLY A 208 -28.74 -7.96 -14.30
N THR A 209 -29.65 -7.29 -15.01
CA THR A 209 -30.76 -7.98 -15.68
C THR A 209 -30.66 -7.73 -17.19
N ARG A 210 -29.84 -8.56 -17.84
CA ARG A 210 -30.13 -9.01 -19.19
C ARG A 210 -30.29 -10.51 -19.08
N GLU A 211 -31.49 -10.95 -19.41
CA GLU A 211 -31.95 -12.34 -19.38
C GLU A 211 -30.96 -13.27 -20.09
N ASP A 212 -30.76 -14.42 -19.46
CA ASP A 212 -30.10 -15.57 -20.04
C ASP A 212 -30.77 -15.96 -21.35
N ASN A 213 -30.00 -15.98 -22.43
CA ASN A 213 -30.23 -16.91 -23.53
C ASN A 213 -28.89 -17.27 -24.18
N ASN A 214 -28.55 -18.55 -24.02
CA ASN A 214 -27.47 -19.25 -24.72
C ASN A 214 -27.57 -19.02 -26.23
N THR A 215 -26.70 -18.20 -26.82
CA THR A 215 -26.26 -18.40 -28.19
C THR A 215 -24.93 -17.71 -28.49
N SER A 216 -24.23 -18.27 -29.47
CA SER A 216 -22.79 -18.24 -29.69
C SER A 216 -22.12 -16.87 -29.83
N VAL A 217 -20.80 -16.91 -29.61
CA VAL A 217 -19.76 -15.87 -29.75
C VAL A 217 -19.80 -15.06 -31.07
N SER A 218 -20.62 -15.41 -32.06
CA SER A 218 -20.67 -14.73 -33.36
C SER A 218 -21.46 -13.42 -33.40
N GLU A 219 -22.30 -13.09 -32.42
CA GLU A 219 -23.16 -11.88 -32.51
C GLU A 219 -22.60 -10.65 -31.76
N ARG A 220 -21.71 -10.86 -30.78
CA ARG A 220 -20.96 -9.77 -30.12
C ARG A 220 -20.02 -9.03 -31.08
N VAL A 221 -19.58 -9.70 -32.14
CA VAL A 221 -18.76 -9.09 -33.20
C VAL A 221 -19.61 -8.23 -34.14
N LYS A 222 -20.89 -8.56 -34.35
CA LYS A 222 -21.78 -7.76 -35.22
C LYS A 222 -22.29 -6.47 -34.56
N ILE A 223 -22.56 -6.49 -33.26
CA ILE A 223 -23.04 -5.28 -32.56
C ILE A 223 -21.92 -4.21 -32.42
N LEU A 224 -20.65 -4.61 -32.47
CA LEU A 224 -19.52 -3.69 -32.55
C LEU A 224 -19.29 -3.08 -33.94
N GLN A 225 -19.91 -3.62 -34.99
CA GLN A 225 -19.78 -3.12 -36.36
C GLN A 225 -20.85 -2.08 -36.74
N GLU A 226 -21.96 -1.95 -36.02
CA GLU A 226 -23.07 -1.09 -36.46
C GLU A 226 -23.26 0.24 -35.70
N ARG A 227 -22.43 0.58 -34.70
CA ARG A 227 -22.52 1.90 -34.02
C ARG A 227 -21.20 2.59 -33.66
N GLY A 228 -20.08 2.18 -34.25
CA GLY A 228 -18.79 2.87 -34.08
C GLY A 228 -18.40 3.64 -35.34
N SER A 229 -18.27 4.97 -35.24
CA SER A 229 -17.53 5.74 -36.25
C SER A 229 -16.14 5.10 -36.42
N PRO A 230 -15.65 4.83 -37.65
CA PRO A 230 -14.40 4.11 -37.91
C PRO A 230 -13.16 4.66 -37.18
N LYS A 231 -13.21 5.94 -36.75
CA LYS A 231 -12.11 6.62 -36.06
C LYS A 231 -11.85 6.14 -34.62
N HIS A 232 -12.84 5.58 -33.91
CA HIS A 232 -12.66 5.17 -32.51
C HIS A 232 -12.10 3.75 -32.36
N LEU A 233 -12.46 2.84 -33.28
CA LEU A 233 -11.98 1.46 -33.26
C LEU A 233 -10.55 1.36 -33.79
N GLU A 234 -10.17 2.23 -34.72
CA GLU A 234 -8.80 2.33 -35.24
C GLU A 234 -7.82 2.84 -34.18
N LYS A 235 -8.26 3.72 -33.26
CA LYS A 235 -7.47 4.13 -32.08
C LYS A 235 -7.20 2.94 -31.15
N TYR A 236 -8.24 2.20 -30.77
CA TYR A 236 -8.10 1.02 -29.89
C TYR A 236 -7.30 -0.14 -30.51
N ILE A 237 -7.45 -0.39 -31.81
CA ILE A 237 -6.73 -1.46 -32.51
C ILE A 237 -5.28 -1.06 -32.82
N ARG A 238 -4.97 0.23 -33.05
CA ARG A 238 -3.58 0.71 -33.07
C ARG A 238 -2.92 0.58 -31.70
N THR A 239 -3.61 0.93 -30.61
CA THR A 239 -3.08 0.82 -29.24
C THR A 239 -2.78 -0.63 -28.83
N PHE A 240 -3.53 -1.62 -29.33
CA PHE A 240 -3.28 -3.03 -28.95
C PHE A 240 -2.16 -3.70 -29.76
N VAL A 241 -1.75 -3.13 -30.91
CA VAL A 241 -0.84 -3.81 -31.86
C VAL A 241 0.48 -3.04 -32.09
N MET A 242 0.65 -1.84 -31.53
CA MET A 242 1.91 -1.09 -31.63
C MET A 242 2.27 -0.51 -30.25
N THR A 243 3.35 -1.07 -29.68
CA THR A 243 4.09 -0.75 -28.43
C THR A 243 3.54 -1.31 -27.11
N GLY A 244 4.17 -2.37 -26.59
CA GLY A 244 4.01 -2.87 -25.22
C GLY A 244 4.69 -1.99 -24.16
N HIS A 245 4.57 -0.67 -24.27
CA HIS A 245 5.18 0.30 -23.36
C HIS A 245 4.11 0.90 -22.45
N PHE A 246 4.20 0.66 -21.15
CA PHE A 246 3.37 1.25 -20.11
C PHE A 246 4.27 1.81 -19.02
N PHE A 247 3.94 3.00 -18.53
CA PHE A 247 4.60 3.61 -17.39
C PHE A 247 3.58 3.99 -16.32
N GLU A 248 3.84 3.60 -15.07
CA GLU A 248 2.99 3.98 -13.95
C GLU A 248 3.39 5.37 -13.44
N GLY A 249 2.67 6.40 -13.87
CA GLY A 249 2.90 7.78 -13.41
C GLY A 249 2.53 8.01 -11.94
N ALA A 250 1.61 7.21 -11.37
CA ALA A 250 1.19 7.38 -9.99
C ALA A 250 2.36 7.23 -9.00
N GLU A 251 2.61 8.30 -8.25
CA GLU A 251 3.76 8.37 -7.35
C GLU A 251 3.46 7.76 -5.99
N LYS A 252 4.54 7.30 -5.37
CA LYS A 252 4.66 6.93 -3.97
C LYS A 252 5.42 8.04 -3.28
N LEU A 253 4.86 8.61 -2.22
CA LEU A 253 5.44 9.70 -1.45
C LEU A 253 5.71 9.21 -0.02
N LEU A 254 6.95 9.34 0.43
CA LEU A 254 7.38 9.03 1.78
C LEU A 254 8.01 10.27 2.41
N GLU A 255 7.52 10.64 3.57
CA GLU A 255 8.09 11.69 4.39
C GLU A 255 8.30 11.17 5.81
N ILE A 256 9.49 11.36 6.40
CA ILE A 256 9.80 10.92 7.77
C ILE A 256 10.50 12.05 8.53
N TRP A 257 9.98 12.39 9.70
CA TRP A 257 10.52 13.37 10.64
C TRP A 257 11.14 12.67 11.84
N PHE A 258 12.26 13.20 12.27
CA PHE A 258 13.07 12.65 13.35
C PHE A 258 13.22 13.64 14.49
N ILE A 259 13.27 13.11 15.70
CA ILE A 259 13.64 13.83 16.92
C ILE A 259 14.69 13.03 17.69
N ASN A 260 15.28 13.65 18.71
CA ASN A 260 16.23 13.00 19.60
C ASN A 260 15.51 12.65 20.92
N GLY A 261 15.51 11.37 21.28
CA GLY A 261 14.86 10.87 22.49
C GLY A 261 15.58 11.26 23.78
N ASN A 262 16.87 11.63 23.70
CA ASN A 262 17.70 11.95 24.87
C ASN A 262 18.04 13.44 24.98
N ASN A 263 17.13 14.22 25.57
CA ASN A 263 17.43 15.60 26.00
C ASN A 263 18.31 15.69 27.27
N GLY A 264 18.78 14.56 27.82
CA GLY A 264 19.59 14.55 29.03
C GLY A 264 20.56 13.38 29.10
N SER A 265 21.82 13.68 29.41
CA SER A 265 22.86 12.81 29.99
C SER A 265 23.92 12.13 29.12
N ASN A 266 23.85 12.17 27.79
CA ASN A 266 25.04 11.91 26.96
C ASN A 266 25.09 12.89 25.79
N LYS A 267 26.06 13.82 25.80
CA LYS A 267 26.36 14.66 24.63
C LYS A 267 26.81 13.74 23.49
N SER A 268 25.86 13.28 22.69
CA SER A 268 26.14 12.82 21.34
C SER A 268 26.99 13.90 20.66
N THR A 269 28.18 13.54 20.20
CA THR A 269 29.03 14.39 19.37
C THR A 269 28.48 14.56 17.94
N LYS A 270 27.39 13.86 17.60
CA LYS A 270 26.75 13.92 16.28
C LYS A 270 25.81 15.12 16.21
N CYS A 271 25.86 15.82 15.08
CA CYS A 271 25.01 16.98 14.81
C CYS A 271 23.66 16.48 14.28
N ASN A 272 22.57 16.89 14.95
CA ASN A 272 21.18 16.56 14.63
C ASN A 272 20.77 17.19 13.29
N ASP A 273 21.32 16.66 12.20
CA ASP A 273 21.15 17.14 10.85
C ASP A 273 21.31 15.97 9.86
N LEU A 274 20.22 15.56 9.19
CA LEU A 274 20.22 14.45 8.22
C LEU A 274 21.16 14.70 7.03
N ARG A 275 21.50 15.97 6.74
CA ARG A 275 22.43 16.32 5.67
C ARG A 275 23.88 15.92 5.98
N ASN A 276 24.16 15.46 7.20
CA ASN A 276 25.45 14.87 7.55
C ASN A 276 25.61 13.42 7.05
N ILE A 277 24.54 12.77 6.56
CA ILE A 277 24.63 11.45 5.95
C ILE A 277 25.47 11.57 4.67
N PRO A 278 26.55 10.76 4.51
CA PRO A 278 27.35 10.75 3.30
C PRO A 278 26.50 10.51 2.04
N ARG A 279 26.76 11.31 1.00
CA ARG A 279 25.98 11.27 -0.24
C ARG A 279 26.02 9.91 -0.93
N ASP A 280 27.17 9.24 -0.92
CA ASP A 280 27.35 7.90 -1.47
C ASP A 280 26.40 6.89 -0.82
N LEU A 281 26.17 6.99 0.49
CA LEU A 281 25.22 6.13 1.20
C LEU A 281 23.76 6.46 0.85
N ILE A 282 23.43 7.75 0.67
CA ILE A 282 22.11 8.14 0.14
C ILE A 282 21.90 7.56 -1.27
N GLU A 283 22.91 7.61 -2.12
CA GLU A 283 22.85 7.03 -3.47
C GLU A 283 22.73 5.49 -3.43
N GLU A 284 23.36 4.81 -2.48
CA GLU A 284 23.17 3.36 -2.27
C GLU A 284 21.71 3.03 -1.90
N VAL A 285 21.10 3.81 -1.00
CA VAL A 285 19.67 3.65 -0.66
C VAL A 285 18.77 3.93 -1.87
N LEU A 286 19.08 4.95 -2.66
CA LEU A 286 18.32 5.26 -3.88
C LEU A 286 18.46 4.13 -4.92
N ASN A 287 19.65 3.58 -5.09
CA ASN A 287 19.89 2.45 -5.99
C ASN A 287 19.11 1.20 -5.53
N LEU A 288 19.01 0.95 -4.22
CA LEU A 288 18.22 -0.16 -3.65
C LEU A 288 16.74 -0.08 -4.07
N VAL A 289 16.17 1.13 -4.17
CA VAL A 289 14.77 1.34 -4.57
C VAL A 289 14.59 1.57 -6.07
N ASN A 290 15.64 1.30 -6.87
CA ASN A 290 15.70 1.47 -8.33
C ASN A 290 15.60 2.93 -8.81
N CYS A 291 16.11 3.88 -8.02
CA CYS A 291 16.19 5.29 -8.37
C CYS A 291 17.64 5.70 -8.64
N LYS A 292 17.88 6.42 -9.74
CA LYS A 292 19.20 7.00 -10.04
C LYS A 292 19.18 8.50 -9.86
N VAL A 293 20.23 9.05 -9.27
CA VAL A 293 20.42 10.51 -9.17
C VAL A 293 20.83 11.06 -10.52
N LEU A 294 20.05 12.00 -11.04
CA LEU A 294 20.33 12.73 -12.27
C LEU A 294 21.06 14.05 -11.97
N THR A 295 20.52 14.79 -11.01
CA THR A 295 21.06 16.10 -10.59
C THR A 295 21.02 16.19 -9.08
N TYR A 296 22.09 16.72 -8.49
CA TYR A 296 22.19 17.02 -7.07
C TYR A 296 22.47 18.50 -6.88
N ALA A 297 21.84 19.10 -5.86
CA ALA A 297 22.16 20.43 -5.42
C ALA A 297 21.96 20.59 -3.92
N GLN A 298 22.68 21.54 -3.34
CA GLN A 298 22.62 21.87 -1.92
C GLN A 298 22.25 23.35 -1.74
N SER A 299 21.42 23.62 -0.74
CA SER A 299 21.09 24.95 -0.24
C SER A 299 21.49 25.08 1.23
N ALA A 300 21.23 26.25 1.83
CA ALA A 300 21.52 26.47 3.25
C ALA A 300 20.70 25.56 4.18
N THR A 301 19.53 25.08 3.73
CA THR A 301 18.56 24.33 4.56
C THR A 301 18.24 22.94 4.02
N THR A 302 18.57 22.66 2.75
CA THR A 302 18.03 21.49 2.04
C THR A 302 19.02 20.97 1.01
N ASP A 303 19.21 19.66 0.99
CA ASP A 303 19.85 18.94 -0.11
C ASP A 303 18.74 18.39 -1.02
N THR A 304 18.84 18.61 -2.33
CA THR A 304 17.85 18.18 -3.32
C THR A 304 18.47 17.28 -4.36
N TYR A 305 17.74 16.22 -4.68
CA TYR A 305 18.12 15.21 -5.66
C TYR A 305 16.97 15.11 -6.67
N VAL A 306 17.26 15.45 -7.92
CA VAL A 306 16.40 15.09 -9.05
C VAL A 306 16.79 13.67 -9.44
N LEU A 307 15.82 12.76 -9.36
CA LEU A 307 16.00 11.35 -9.65
C LEU A 307 15.40 11.01 -11.02
N SER A 308 15.64 9.80 -11.51
CA SER A 308 14.94 9.24 -12.66
C SER A 308 13.42 9.22 -12.42
N GLU A 309 12.76 10.27 -12.93
CA GLU A 309 11.32 10.59 -12.86
C GLU A 309 10.77 10.81 -11.44
N SER A 310 11.62 11.24 -10.53
CA SER A 310 11.37 11.16 -9.08
C SER A 310 12.18 12.22 -8.34
N SER A 311 11.93 12.45 -7.05
CA SER A 311 12.59 13.51 -6.28
C SER A 311 12.91 13.09 -4.86
N MET A 312 14.02 13.58 -4.34
CA MET A 312 14.32 13.48 -2.91
C MET A 312 14.78 14.84 -2.37
N PHE A 313 14.31 15.17 -1.16
CA PHE A 313 14.72 16.34 -0.40
C PHE A 313 15.18 15.89 0.98
N VAL A 314 16.35 16.35 1.42
CA VAL A 314 16.89 16.07 2.75
C VAL A 314 17.04 17.39 3.49
N PHE A 315 16.29 17.53 4.59
CA PHE A 315 16.32 18.68 5.48
C PHE A 315 17.07 18.31 6.76
N GLN A 316 17.19 19.25 7.69
CA GLN A 316 17.87 18.99 8.95
C GLN A 316 17.23 17.83 9.75
N THR A 317 15.91 17.76 9.83
CA THR A 317 15.19 16.84 10.73
C THR A 317 14.24 15.89 10.01
N HIS A 318 14.11 15.99 8.70
CA HIS A 318 13.23 15.13 7.92
C HIS A 318 13.75 14.97 6.50
N PHE A 319 13.26 13.95 5.81
CA PHE A 319 13.45 13.79 4.38
C PHE A 319 12.13 13.49 3.70
N ILE A 320 12.10 13.78 2.39
CA ILE A 320 11.01 13.49 1.49
C ILE A 320 11.60 12.67 0.35
N LEU A 321 11.01 11.50 0.07
CA LEU A 321 11.35 10.66 -1.06
C LEU A 321 10.08 10.39 -1.85
N LYS A 322 10.08 10.81 -3.11
CA LYS A 322 8.98 10.61 -4.04
C LYS A 322 9.45 9.79 -5.22
N THR A 323 8.76 8.68 -5.51
CA THR A 323 9.13 7.76 -6.58
C THR A 323 7.95 7.32 -7.43
N CYS A 324 8.14 7.07 -8.73
CA CYS A 324 7.09 6.59 -9.65
C CYS A 324 7.48 5.24 -10.31
N GLY A 325 6.68 4.75 -11.26
CA GLY A 325 6.93 3.49 -11.95
C GLY A 325 6.81 2.26 -11.03
N GLU A 326 7.69 1.28 -11.24
CA GLU A 326 7.76 0.03 -10.47
C GLU A 326 8.79 0.08 -9.32
N THR A 327 9.20 1.29 -8.91
CA THR A 327 10.13 1.50 -7.79
C THR A 327 9.57 0.95 -6.48
N THR A 328 10.47 0.50 -5.61
CA THR A 328 10.13 -0.13 -4.32
C THR A 328 10.47 0.78 -3.15
N LEU A 329 9.88 1.97 -3.11
CA LEU A 329 10.21 3.04 -2.17
C LEU A 329 10.22 2.62 -0.70
N LEU A 330 9.34 1.72 -0.26
CA LEU A 330 9.30 1.33 1.15
C LEU A 330 10.53 0.54 1.61
N HIS A 331 11.32 -0.03 0.68
CA HIS A 331 12.62 -0.62 1.03
C HIS A 331 13.67 0.44 1.45
N ALA A 332 13.45 1.74 1.18
CA ALA A 332 14.34 2.80 1.67
C ALA A 332 14.13 3.12 3.16
N VAL A 333 12.99 2.75 3.76
CA VAL A 333 12.65 3.13 5.14
C VAL A 333 13.73 2.64 6.12
N GLN A 334 13.95 1.33 6.20
CA GLN A 334 14.87 0.73 7.17
C GLN A 334 16.31 1.25 7.03
N PRO A 335 16.93 1.28 5.82
CA PRO A 335 18.26 1.86 5.63
C PRO A 335 18.33 3.34 6.05
N MET A 336 17.32 4.15 5.73
CA MET A 336 17.31 5.56 6.11
C MET A 336 17.23 5.75 7.63
N LEU A 337 16.46 4.93 8.34
CA LEU A 337 16.41 4.95 9.82
C LEU A 337 17.78 4.63 10.42
N GLU A 338 18.49 3.64 9.85
CA GLU A 338 19.82 3.24 10.31
C GLU A 338 20.85 4.35 10.08
N LEU A 339 20.85 4.98 8.89
CA LEU A 339 21.72 6.11 8.57
C LEU A 339 21.43 7.34 9.45
N ALA A 340 20.16 7.67 9.68
CA ALA A 340 19.77 8.77 10.55
C ALA A 340 20.28 8.59 11.99
N ARG A 341 20.21 7.36 12.51
CA ARG A 341 20.75 7.01 13.83
C ARG A 341 22.28 7.05 13.85
N GLU A 342 22.91 6.47 12.83
CA GLU A 342 24.36 6.33 12.76
C GLU A 342 25.08 7.65 12.50
N TYR A 343 24.59 8.51 11.62
CA TYR A 343 25.31 9.73 11.25
C TYR A 343 24.81 10.97 11.99
N CYS A 344 23.54 11.00 12.37
CA CYS A 344 22.88 12.22 12.88
C CYS A 344 22.47 12.10 14.34
N GLY A 345 22.43 10.88 14.88
CA GLY A 345 22.02 10.63 16.27
C GLY A 345 20.51 10.73 16.49
N PHE A 346 19.71 10.62 15.42
CA PHE A 346 18.26 10.52 15.52
C PHE A 346 17.86 9.08 15.88
N ASP A 347 17.28 8.88 17.05
CA ASP A 347 16.86 7.58 17.59
C ASP A 347 15.34 7.43 17.69
N VAL A 348 14.59 8.49 17.41
CA VAL A 348 13.12 8.50 17.47
C VAL A 348 12.55 9.08 16.18
N VAL A 349 11.63 8.33 15.56
CA VAL A 349 10.77 8.86 14.49
C VAL A 349 9.61 9.60 15.14
N ASP A 350 9.53 10.89 14.85
CA ASP A 350 8.44 11.74 15.32
C ASP A 350 7.19 11.51 14.48
N GLN A 351 7.32 11.53 13.15
CA GLN A 351 6.22 11.35 12.20
C GLN A 351 6.68 10.60 10.97
N ILE A 352 5.74 9.89 10.36
CA ILE A 352 5.86 9.36 9.00
C ILE A 352 4.54 9.64 8.27
N PHE A 353 4.65 10.07 7.02
CA PHE A 353 3.55 10.04 6.07
C PHE A 353 4.00 9.23 4.86
N TYR A 354 3.36 8.09 4.67
CA TYR A 354 3.44 7.35 3.42
C TYR A 354 2.14 7.50 2.68
N SER A 355 2.17 7.96 1.44
CA SER A 355 0.96 8.16 0.68
C SER A 355 1.14 7.92 -0.81
N ARG A 356 0.01 7.64 -1.47
CA ARG A 356 -0.04 7.50 -2.93
C ARG A 356 -1.47 7.52 -3.43
N ARG A 357 -1.63 7.87 -4.70
CA ARG A 357 -2.88 7.59 -5.42
C ARG A 357 -3.00 6.11 -5.76
N LYS A 358 -4.22 5.68 -6.08
CA LYS A 358 -4.48 4.38 -6.70
C LYS A 358 -3.71 4.23 -8.01
N PHE A 359 -2.98 3.12 -8.14
CA PHE A 359 -2.25 2.75 -9.36
C PHE A 359 -3.20 2.48 -10.52
N LEU A 360 -2.73 2.76 -11.74
CA LEU A 360 -3.44 2.41 -12.96
C LEU A 360 -3.30 0.92 -13.28
N ARG A 361 -2.12 0.33 -13.01
CA ARG A 361 -1.82 -1.11 -13.12
C ARG A 361 -1.17 -1.65 -11.83
N PRO A 362 -1.94 -1.83 -10.74
CA PRO A 362 -1.39 -2.35 -9.47
C PRO A 362 -0.70 -3.72 -9.59
N GLU A 363 -1.08 -4.55 -10.55
CA GLU A 363 -0.50 -5.88 -10.81
C GLU A 363 0.92 -5.85 -11.40
N LEU A 364 1.41 -4.69 -11.84
CA LEU A 364 2.80 -4.51 -12.28
C LEU A 364 3.72 -4.10 -11.12
N GLN A 365 3.16 -3.72 -9.98
CA GLN A 365 3.94 -3.28 -8.82
C GLN A 365 4.60 -4.46 -8.12
N LYS A 366 5.79 -4.23 -7.59
CA LYS A 366 6.58 -5.22 -6.84
C LYS A 366 6.29 -5.10 -5.34
N ALA A 367 6.45 -6.19 -4.61
CA ALA A 367 6.33 -6.15 -3.15
C ALA A 367 7.29 -5.08 -2.55
N PRO A 368 6.87 -4.35 -1.50
CA PRO A 368 5.59 -4.45 -0.78
C PRO A 368 4.42 -3.70 -1.45
N HIS A 369 4.60 -3.07 -2.61
CA HIS A 369 3.64 -2.16 -3.26
C HIS A 369 2.53 -2.81 -4.10
N THR A 370 2.33 -4.13 -3.97
CA THR A 370 1.31 -4.86 -4.73
C THR A 370 -0.12 -4.52 -4.31
N SER A 371 -0.31 -4.02 -3.09
CA SER A 371 -1.59 -3.56 -2.56
C SER A 371 -1.35 -2.61 -1.39
N PHE A 372 -2.35 -1.81 -1.03
CA PHE A 372 -2.23 -0.94 0.15
C PHE A 372 -2.12 -1.73 1.45
N ASP A 373 -2.82 -2.87 1.57
CA ASP A 373 -2.74 -3.72 2.75
C ASP A 373 -1.34 -4.30 2.96
N HIS A 374 -0.60 -4.63 1.89
CA HIS A 374 0.78 -5.09 1.98
C HIS A 374 1.73 -3.96 2.37
N GLU A 375 1.50 -2.74 1.87
CA GLU A 375 2.29 -1.56 2.26
C GLU A 375 2.10 -1.23 3.75
N VAL A 376 0.86 -1.27 4.23
CA VAL A 376 0.52 -1.11 5.66
C VAL A 376 1.17 -2.22 6.48
N SER A 377 1.01 -3.48 6.09
CA SER A 377 1.61 -4.62 6.82
C SER A 377 3.14 -4.53 6.90
N TYR A 378 3.79 -4.04 5.84
CA TYR A 378 5.24 -3.80 5.84
C TYR A 378 5.61 -2.67 6.80
N LEU A 379 4.88 -1.54 6.78
CA LEU A 379 5.13 -0.41 7.68
C LEU A 379 4.85 -0.76 9.15
N ASP A 380 3.79 -1.50 9.44
CA ASP A 380 3.46 -2.01 10.78
C ASP A 380 4.50 -3.00 11.32
N SER A 381 5.29 -3.63 10.43
CA SER A 381 6.43 -4.46 10.86
C SER A 381 7.63 -3.64 11.36
N ILE A 382 7.65 -2.35 11.04
CA ILE A 382 8.74 -1.41 11.39
C ILE A 382 8.28 -0.45 12.50
N PHE A 383 7.04 0.02 12.45
CA PHE A 383 6.49 1.03 13.35
C PHE A 383 5.33 0.49 14.17
N GLU A 384 5.26 0.90 15.43
CA GLU A 384 4.11 0.65 16.29
C GLU A 384 3.11 1.81 16.21
N GLY A 385 1.80 1.51 16.28
CA GLY A 385 0.75 2.54 16.26
C GLY A 385 0.46 3.11 14.87
N GLY A 386 0.63 2.30 13.83
CA GLY A 386 0.25 2.65 12.46
C GLY A 386 -1.24 2.90 12.28
N SER A 387 -1.56 3.94 11.52
CA SER A 387 -2.91 4.33 11.13
C SER A 387 -3.01 4.53 9.63
N ALA A 388 -3.93 3.80 9.01
CA ALA A 388 -4.12 3.79 7.56
C ALA A 388 -5.50 4.35 7.16
N TYR A 389 -5.52 5.21 6.13
CA TYR A 389 -6.70 5.88 5.64
C TYR A 389 -6.83 5.74 4.12
N VAL A 390 -8.07 5.75 3.66
CA VAL A 390 -8.41 5.77 2.22
C VAL A 390 -9.37 6.92 1.97
N LEU A 391 -8.95 7.86 1.11
CA LEU A 391 -9.70 9.05 0.76
C LEU A 391 -10.20 8.99 -0.68
N GLY A 392 -11.44 9.41 -0.90
CA GLY A 392 -12.11 9.30 -2.19
C GLY A 392 -12.94 8.02 -2.32
N ARG A 393 -13.17 7.57 -3.55
CA ARG A 393 -14.04 6.43 -3.87
C ARG A 393 -13.19 5.23 -4.30
N THR A 394 -13.10 4.20 -3.47
CA THR A 394 -12.29 3.00 -3.72
C THR A 394 -12.55 2.33 -5.07
N ASN A 395 -13.80 2.39 -5.56
CA ASN A 395 -14.22 1.83 -6.84
C ASN A 395 -13.96 2.73 -8.07
N VAL A 396 -13.56 3.99 -7.88
CA VAL A 396 -13.26 4.93 -8.96
C VAL A 396 -11.80 5.37 -8.86
N ASP A 397 -11.52 6.24 -7.91
CA ASP A 397 -10.24 6.85 -7.67
C ASP A 397 -10.14 7.21 -6.20
N CYS A 398 -9.00 6.92 -5.61
CA CYS A 398 -8.76 7.15 -4.20
C CYS A 398 -7.28 7.41 -3.94
N TRP A 399 -7.03 7.99 -2.78
CA TRP A 399 -5.71 8.33 -2.28
C TRP A 399 -5.53 7.66 -0.93
N TYR A 400 -4.38 7.01 -0.77
CA TYR A 400 -4.03 6.18 0.36
C TYR A 400 -3.05 6.91 1.26
N LEU A 401 -3.20 6.77 2.57
CA LEU A 401 -2.33 7.37 3.57
C LEU A 401 -2.04 6.38 4.69
N TYR A 402 -0.78 6.24 5.04
CA TYR A 402 -0.33 5.65 6.27
C TYR A 402 0.43 6.70 7.09
N THR A 403 0.13 6.78 8.38
CA THR A 403 0.82 7.62 9.35
C THR A 403 0.83 6.96 10.74
N LEU A 404 1.38 7.62 11.76
CA LEU A 404 1.38 7.11 13.14
C LEU A 404 0.37 7.86 14.00
N ASP A 405 -0.31 7.12 14.86
CA ASP A 405 -1.16 7.70 15.90
C ASP A 405 -0.29 8.38 16.97
N LYS A 406 -0.25 9.71 16.90
CA LYS A 406 0.40 10.52 17.92
C LYS A 406 -0.45 10.65 19.17
N THR A 407 0.21 10.64 20.33
CA THR A 407 -0.41 10.99 21.62
C THR A 407 -0.22 12.47 21.99
N CYS A 408 0.62 13.21 21.27
CA CYS A 408 0.93 14.62 21.54
C CYS A 408 0.79 15.50 20.29
N VAL A 409 0.29 16.73 20.50
CA VAL A 409 0.08 17.73 19.44
C VAL A 409 1.38 18.49 19.19
N SER A 410 1.88 18.47 17.95
CA SER A 410 3.00 19.30 17.52
C SER A 410 2.56 20.76 17.32
N THR A 411 3.43 21.72 17.62
CA THR A 411 3.19 23.17 17.40
C THR A 411 3.71 23.68 16.06
N LYS A 412 4.22 22.80 15.19
CA LYS A 412 4.75 23.19 13.88
C LYS A 412 3.63 23.59 12.93
N THR A 413 3.86 24.65 12.16
CA THR A 413 2.95 25.20 11.16
C THR A 413 3.32 24.74 9.76
N ASP A 414 3.53 23.44 9.58
CA ASP A 414 3.91 22.87 8.30
C ASP A 414 2.67 22.71 7.42
N GLN A 415 2.83 22.89 6.11
CA GLN A 415 1.79 22.69 5.11
C GLN A 415 2.38 22.03 3.87
N THR A 416 1.62 21.13 3.26
CA THR A 416 1.97 20.50 1.98
C THR A 416 0.75 20.51 1.08
N LEU A 417 0.89 21.07 -0.12
CA LEU A 417 -0.10 20.97 -1.20
C LEU A 417 0.41 19.97 -2.23
N GLU A 418 -0.41 18.98 -2.56
CA GLU A 418 -0.23 18.12 -3.73
C GLU A 418 -1.36 18.37 -4.73
N ILE A 419 -1.02 18.42 -6.02
CA ILE A 419 -1.97 18.44 -7.13
C ILE A 419 -1.59 17.34 -8.11
N ILE A 420 -2.44 16.32 -8.21
CA ILE A 420 -2.25 15.19 -9.13
C ILE A 420 -3.22 15.35 -10.30
N MET A 421 -2.72 15.28 -11.53
CA MET A 421 -3.44 15.58 -12.75
C MET A 421 -3.35 14.42 -13.74
N THR A 422 -4.47 14.10 -14.39
CA THR A 422 -4.57 13.04 -15.42
C THR A 422 -5.48 13.46 -16.56
N ASP A 423 -5.46 12.70 -17.65
CA ASP A 423 -6.16 13.03 -18.91
C ASP A 423 -5.72 14.40 -19.42
N LEU A 424 -4.41 14.59 -19.59
CA LEU A 424 -3.82 15.89 -19.90
C LEU A 424 -4.03 16.30 -21.36
N ASP A 425 -3.94 17.61 -21.61
CA ASP A 425 -4.04 18.17 -22.96
C ASP A 425 -2.83 17.78 -23.81
N GLU A 426 -3.07 17.03 -24.88
CA GLU A 426 -2.00 16.48 -25.74
C GLU A 426 -1.10 17.59 -26.34
N GLU A 427 -1.63 18.77 -26.67
CA GLU A 427 -0.83 19.87 -27.20
C GLU A 427 0.08 20.50 -26.13
N LYS A 428 -0.38 20.54 -24.88
CA LYS A 428 0.47 20.94 -23.74
C LYS A 428 1.56 19.90 -23.46
N MET A 429 1.24 18.62 -23.57
CA MET A 429 2.17 17.52 -23.28
C MET A 429 3.32 17.42 -24.29
N LYS A 430 3.12 17.84 -25.55
CA LYS A 430 4.19 17.89 -26.57
C LYS A 430 5.45 18.65 -26.12
N ILE A 431 5.31 19.65 -25.25
CA ILE A 431 6.44 20.43 -24.72
C ILE A 431 7.50 19.53 -24.08
N PHE A 432 7.09 18.39 -23.51
CA PHE A 432 7.93 17.48 -22.73
C PHE A 432 8.42 16.26 -23.53
N TYR A 433 8.42 16.36 -24.86
CA TYR A 433 9.06 15.42 -25.77
C TYR A 433 10.32 16.08 -26.37
N GLN A 434 11.41 15.32 -26.49
CA GLN A 434 12.66 15.84 -27.07
C GLN A 434 12.50 16.25 -28.55
N GLU A 435 11.52 15.68 -29.24
CA GLU A 435 11.16 16.07 -30.61
C GLU A 435 10.77 17.56 -30.73
N TYR A 436 10.15 18.13 -29.68
CA TYR A 436 9.61 19.50 -29.71
C TYR A 436 10.44 20.50 -28.90
N THR A 437 11.31 20.00 -28.03
CA THR A 437 12.06 20.81 -27.08
C THR A 437 13.47 20.27 -26.90
N ASN A 438 14.48 21.12 -27.06
CA ASN A 438 15.88 20.69 -27.13
C ASN A 438 16.54 20.55 -25.76
N SER A 439 15.94 21.10 -24.70
CA SER A 439 16.52 21.08 -23.36
C SER A 439 15.45 21.20 -22.27
N ALA A 440 15.77 20.70 -21.08
CA ALA A 440 14.91 20.84 -19.90
C ALA A 440 14.58 22.31 -19.59
N ALA A 441 15.58 23.20 -19.61
CA ALA A 441 15.38 24.63 -19.39
C ALA A 441 14.45 25.30 -20.42
N GLU A 442 14.44 24.82 -21.67
CA GLU A 442 13.50 25.27 -22.69
C GLU A 442 12.08 24.79 -22.38
N ALA A 443 11.91 23.53 -21.94
CA ALA A 443 10.62 22.98 -21.53
C ALA A 443 10.03 23.77 -20.35
N THR A 444 10.84 24.05 -19.33
CA THR A 444 10.50 24.86 -18.15
C THR A 444 9.92 26.21 -18.55
N LYS A 445 10.56 26.92 -19.48
CA LYS A 445 10.13 28.24 -19.97
C LYS A 445 8.89 28.17 -20.86
N LYS A 446 8.81 27.19 -21.76
CA LYS A 446 7.66 26.99 -22.66
C LYS A 446 6.39 26.66 -21.89
N ALA A 447 6.49 25.80 -20.87
CA ALA A 447 5.39 25.48 -19.98
C ALA A 447 5.02 26.65 -19.06
N GLY A 448 5.99 27.52 -18.73
CA GLY A 448 5.82 28.63 -17.80
C GLY A 448 6.04 28.23 -16.34
N ILE A 449 6.73 27.11 -16.10
CA ILE A 449 7.10 26.62 -14.76
C ILE A 449 8.01 27.63 -14.06
N ASP A 450 8.89 28.29 -14.81
CA ASP A 450 9.79 29.36 -14.35
C ASP A 450 9.06 30.55 -13.69
N LYS A 451 7.77 30.71 -14.00
CA LYS A 451 6.94 31.83 -13.50
C LYS A 451 6.08 31.47 -12.30
N LEU A 452 6.06 30.19 -11.87
CA LEU A 452 5.29 29.77 -10.69
C LEU A 452 5.86 30.44 -9.43
N PHE A 453 7.18 30.33 -9.26
CA PHE A 453 7.94 30.92 -8.15
C PHE A 453 9.17 31.66 -8.71
N PRO A 454 9.07 32.97 -9.00
CA PRO A 454 10.11 33.71 -9.73
C PRO A 454 11.50 33.72 -9.08
N ASN A 455 11.58 33.54 -7.76
CA ASN A 455 12.83 33.54 -7.01
C ASN A 455 13.39 32.13 -6.77
N ALA A 456 12.73 31.09 -7.29
CA ALA A 456 13.17 29.73 -7.08
C ALA A 456 14.32 29.36 -8.02
N LYS A 457 15.27 28.62 -7.47
CA LYS A 457 16.31 27.95 -8.26
C LYS A 457 15.77 26.62 -8.75
N ILE A 458 15.70 26.46 -10.06
CA ILE A 458 15.14 25.27 -10.72
C ILE A 458 16.26 24.34 -11.16
N PHE A 459 16.09 23.05 -10.87
CA PHE A 459 16.90 21.94 -11.33
C PHE A 459 15.99 21.02 -12.13
N ASP A 460 16.09 21.07 -13.45
CA ASP A 460 15.20 20.37 -14.36
C ASP A 460 15.93 19.28 -15.15
N TYR A 461 15.16 18.31 -15.62
CA TYR A 461 15.63 17.22 -16.47
C TYR A 461 14.54 16.83 -17.47
N LEU A 462 14.94 16.60 -18.72
CA LEU A 462 14.07 16.18 -19.81
C LEU A 462 14.53 14.78 -20.26
N PHE A 463 13.62 13.81 -20.18
CA PHE A 463 13.90 12.40 -20.46
C PHE A 463 13.85 12.11 -21.96
N ASP A 464 14.52 11.03 -22.38
CA ASP A 464 14.55 10.53 -23.75
C ASP A 464 13.67 9.27 -23.86
N PRO A 465 12.69 9.21 -24.79
CA PRO A 465 12.32 10.25 -25.77
C PRO A 465 11.43 11.36 -25.21
N CYS A 466 10.81 11.15 -24.06
CA CYS A 466 9.89 12.09 -23.43
C CYS A 466 9.81 11.89 -21.92
N GLY A 467 9.22 12.87 -21.24
CA GLY A 467 9.12 12.92 -19.78
C GLY A 467 9.88 14.12 -19.23
N TYR A 468 9.45 14.65 -18.10
CA TYR A 468 10.10 15.79 -17.47
C TYR A 468 10.02 15.70 -15.94
N SER A 469 11.09 16.13 -15.26
CA SER A 469 11.10 16.25 -13.80
C SER A 469 11.90 17.46 -13.37
N MET A 470 11.46 18.10 -12.29
CA MET A 470 12.19 19.24 -11.74
C MET A 470 12.01 19.40 -10.24
N ASN A 471 13.04 19.96 -9.61
CA ASN A 471 12.99 20.48 -8.25
C ASN A 471 13.23 21.98 -8.26
N GLY A 472 12.42 22.71 -7.51
CA GLY A 472 12.56 24.13 -7.26
C GLY A 472 12.85 24.38 -5.79
N LEU A 473 13.90 25.15 -5.50
CA LEU A 473 14.23 25.58 -4.14
C LEU A 473 14.07 27.09 -4.01
N LEU A 474 13.33 27.53 -3.00
CA LEU A 474 13.17 28.94 -2.66
C LEU A 474 14.24 29.39 -1.65
N PRO A 475 14.60 30.68 -1.62
CA PRO A 475 15.64 31.21 -0.70
C PRO A 475 15.33 31.04 0.79
N ASP A 476 14.05 30.89 1.14
CA ASP A 476 13.54 30.74 2.50
C ASP A 476 13.44 29.26 2.95
N GLY A 477 13.88 28.32 2.12
CA GLY A 477 13.91 26.89 2.44
C GLY A 477 12.67 26.11 2.01
N HIS A 478 11.67 26.77 1.41
CA HIS A 478 10.56 26.06 0.78
C HIS A 478 10.99 25.39 -0.53
N TYR A 479 10.25 24.36 -0.93
CA TYR A 479 10.47 23.64 -2.16
C TYR A 479 9.18 23.50 -2.97
N PHE A 480 9.34 23.20 -4.25
CA PHE A 480 8.30 22.58 -5.05
C PHE A 480 8.92 21.58 -6.03
N THR A 481 8.15 20.60 -6.47
CA THR A 481 8.58 19.61 -7.45
C THR A 481 7.46 19.30 -8.43
N ILE A 482 7.84 18.96 -9.66
CA ILE A 482 6.90 18.62 -10.75
C ILE A 482 7.44 17.41 -11.50
N HIS A 483 6.61 16.38 -11.67
CA HIS A 483 6.89 15.20 -12.50
C HIS A 483 5.83 15.07 -13.58
N ILE A 484 6.28 14.76 -14.81
CA ILE A 484 5.43 14.75 -16.01
C ILE A 484 5.70 13.49 -16.82
N THR A 485 4.65 12.69 -16.98
CA THR A 485 4.53 11.57 -17.93
C THR A 485 3.58 12.00 -19.05
N PRO A 486 4.09 12.41 -20.23
CA PRO A 486 3.29 13.09 -21.25
C PRO A 486 2.58 12.15 -22.23
N GLU A 487 2.77 10.84 -22.15
CA GLU A 487 2.15 9.86 -23.05
C GLU A 487 0.61 9.86 -22.94
N PRO A 488 -0.13 9.90 -24.05
CA PRO A 488 -1.57 10.14 -24.02
C PRO A 488 -2.37 9.01 -23.33
N ASP A 489 -1.89 7.77 -23.41
CA ASP A 489 -2.61 6.60 -22.89
C ASP A 489 -2.59 6.51 -21.35
N PHE A 490 -1.60 7.14 -20.71
CA PHE A 490 -1.41 7.12 -19.26
C PHE A 490 -0.85 8.46 -18.74
N SER A 491 -1.26 9.56 -19.38
CA SER A 491 -0.73 10.89 -19.07
C SER A 491 -0.94 11.26 -17.61
N TYR A 492 0.13 11.73 -16.96
CA TYR A 492 0.17 12.03 -15.53
C TYR A 492 1.06 13.24 -15.27
N VAL A 493 0.59 14.17 -14.43
CA VAL A 493 1.41 15.25 -13.89
C VAL A 493 1.16 15.37 -12.39
N SER A 494 2.24 15.47 -11.62
CA SER A 494 2.18 15.84 -10.22
C SER A 494 2.81 17.21 -9.99
N PHE A 495 2.27 17.92 -9.02
CA PHE A 495 2.86 19.12 -8.45
C PHE A 495 2.79 19.01 -6.93
N GLU A 496 3.87 19.33 -6.26
CA GLU A 496 3.95 19.31 -4.80
C GLU A 496 4.75 20.51 -4.30
N THR A 497 4.33 21.11 -3.19
CA THR A 497 5.05 22.21 -2.54
C THR A 497 4.71 22.30 -1.06
N ASN A 498 5.68 22.78 -0.26
CA ASN A 498 5.45 23.16 1.13
C ASN A 498 5.30 24.68 1.32
N VAL A 499 5.23 25.47 0.24
CA VAL A 499 5.06 26.93 0.35
C VAL A 499 3.71 27.23 1.00
N SER A 500 3.75 27.83 2.18
CA SER A 500 2.57 28.16 2.96
C SER A 500 1.75 29.29 2.34
N TYR A 501 0.45 29.05 2.17
CA TYR A 501 -0.52 30.06 1.74
C TYR A 501 -1.76 30.03 2.63
N ASN A 502 -2.40 31.18 2.80
CA ASN A 502 -3.75 31.22 3.40
C ASN A 502 -4.79 30.51 2.50
N GLN A 503 -4.58 30.55 1.18
CA GLN A 503 -5.45 29.95 0.17
C GLN A 503 -4.63 29.51 -1.05
N TYR A 504 -4.82 28.29 -1.50
CA TYR A 504 -4.08 27.71 -2.64
C TYR A 504 -4.78 27.93 -3.99
N GLN A 505 -5.90 28.65 -4.04
CA GLN A 505 -6.74 28.79 -5.24
C GLN A 505 -5.99 29.36 -6.45
N GLU A 506 -5.27 30.47 -6.25
CA GLU A 506 -4.56 31.17 -7.31
C GLU A 506 -3.41 30.31 -7.86
N LEU A 507 -2.66 29.65 -6.97
CA LEU A 507 -1.59 28.73 -7.35
C LEU A 507 -2.16 27.55 -8.15
N THR A 508 -3.20 26.91 -7.64
CA THR A 508 -3.88 25.80 -8.32
C THR A 508 -4.39 26.24 -9.69
N ARG A 509 -5.01 27.42 -9.81
CA ARG A 509 -5.52 27.91 -11.10
C ARG A 509 -4.40 28.15 -12.12
N LYS A 510 -3.23 28.64 -11.69
CA LYS A 510 -2.06 28.79 -12.56
C LYS A 510 -1.59 27.42 -13.08
N ILE A 511 -1.52 26.42 -12.21
CA ILE A 511 -1.12 25.05 -12.55
C ILE A 511 -2.13 24.39 -13.50
N LEU A 512 -3.43 24.50 -13.22
CA LEU A 512 -4.48 23.97 -14.09
C LEU A 512 -4.47 24.63 -15.47
N LYS A 513 -4.15 25.92 -15.58
CA LYS A 513 -3.99 26.60 -16.88
C LYS A 513 -2.75 26.13 -17.65
N MET A 514 -1.71 25.74 -16.92
CA MET A 514 -0.46 25.24 -17.50
C MET A 514 -0.66 23.89 -18.18
N PHE A 515 -1.31 22.95 -17.48
CA PHE A 515 -1.40 21.54 -17.90
C PHE A 515 -2.76 21.14 -18.46
N ASN A 516 -3.81 21.92 -18.20
CA ASN A 516 -5.17 21.74 -18.72
C ASN A 516 -5.71 20.29 -18.58
N PRO A 517 -5.69 19.69 -17.38
CA PRO A 517 -6.09 18.29 -17.19
C PRO A 517 -7.58 18.05 -17.39
N GLY A 518 -7.97 16.81 -17.71
CA GLY A 518 -9.36 16.37 -17.70
C GLY A 518 -9.87 16.07 -16.29
N LYS A 519 -8.98 15.62 -15.40
CA LYS A 519 -9.26 15.31 -13.99
C LYS A 519 -8.08 15.71 -13.12
N PHE A 520 -8.35 16.15 -11.90
CA PHE A 520 -7.29 16.36 -10.93
C PHE A 520 -7.75 16.13 -9.49
N THR A 521 -6.80 15.80 -8.63
CA THR A 521 -6.95 15.64 -7.19
C THR A 521 -6.09 16.68 -6.50
N THR A 522 -6.58 17.23 -5.40
CA THR A 522 -5.78 18.06 -4.50
C THR A 522 -5.76 17.44 -3.11
N THR A 523 -4.58 17.28 -2.53
CA THR A 523 -4.40 16.98 -1.10
C THR A 523 -3.73 18.18 -0.44
N ILE A 524 -4.25 18.59 0.71
CA ILE A 524 -3.67 19.65 1.52
C ILE A 524 -3.48 19.10 2.92
N PHE A 525 -2.23 19.00 3.34
CA PHE A 525 -1.84 18.79 4.72
C PHE A 525 -1.56 20.14 5.36
N GLY A 526 -2.08 20.37 6.56
CA GLY A 526 -1.72 21.52 7.36
C GLY A 526 -1.75 21.17 8.84
N GLY A 527 -0.73 21.58 9.59
CA GLY A 527 -0.77 21.47 11.05
C GLY A 527 -2.01 22.19 11.61
N THR A 528 -2.52 21.76 12.77
CA THR A 528 -3.77 22.32 13.37
C THR A 528 -3.72 23.83 13.61
N ALA A 529 -2.53 24.43 13.69
CA ALA A 529 -2.32 25.89 13.77
C ALA A 529 -2.35 26.62 12.40
N SER A 530 -2.47 25.91 11.28
CA SER A 530 -2.56 26.48 9.93
C SER A 530 -3.95 27.05 9.64
N THR A 531 -3.99 28.30 9.17
CA THR A 531 -5.22 28.96 8.70
C THR A 531 -5.66 28.53 7.30
N SER A 532 -4.84 27.73 6.60
CA SER A 532 -5.05 27.41 5.18
C SER A 532 -6.29 26.57 4.93
N LEU A 533 -6.57 25.60 5.80
CA LEU A 533 -7.71 24.69 5.68
C LEU A 533 -9.03 25.41 5.91
N ASP A 534 -9.10 26.36 6.83
CA ASP A 534 -10.29 27.20 7.05
C ASP A 534 -10.59 28.10 5.84
N GLY A 535 -9.55 28.63 5.20
CA GLY A 535 -9.66 29.39 3.96
C GLY A 535 -10.18 28.52 2.80
N GLN A 536 -9.71 27.28 2.73
CA GLN A 536 -10.05 26.33 1.67
C GLN A 536 -11.44 25.69 1.86
N ARG A 537 -11.88 25.46 3.10
CA ARG A 537 -13.23 24.96 3.46
C ARG A 537 -14.34 25.88 2.94
N LYS A 538 -14.09 27.18 2.90
CA LYS A 538 -15.07 28.23 2.52
C LYS A 538 -15.12 28.51 1.02
N MET A 539 -14.37 27.77 0.21
CA MET A 539 -14.03 28.22 -1.14
C MET A 539 -15.00 27.78 -2.24
N SER A 540 -15.18 28.67 -3.21
CA SER A 540 -15.92 28.46 -4.44
C SER A 540 -15.12 27.62 -5.46
N LEU A 541 -15.85 26.81 -6.24
CA LEU A 541 -15.36 25.83 -7.22
C LEU A 541 -14.46 26.47 -8.30
N TYR A 542 -13.57 25.66 -8.90
CA TYR A 542 -12.82 26.04 -10.11
C TYR A 542 -13.81 26.11 -11.30
N PRO A 543 -13.93 27.24 -12.04
CA PRO A 543 -15.03 27.42 -13.00
C PRO A 543 -15.16 26.34 -14.08
N ASP A 544 -14.02 25.80 -14.54
CA ASP A 544 -14.00 24.80 -15.61
C ASP A 544 -14.16 23.35 -15.09
N TYR A 545 -14.25 23.16 -13.76
CA TYR A 545 -14.21 21.85 -13.13
C TYR A 545 -15.28 21.68 -12.05
N GLY A 546 -16.03 20.57 -12.15
CA GLY A 546 -16.92 20.12 -11.09
C GLY A 546 -16.15 19.36 -10.01
N ARG A 547 -16.35 19.73 -8.74
CA ARG A 547 -15.88 18.93 -7.60
C ARG A 547 -16.78 17.70 -7.44
N ILE A 548 -16.20 16.52 -7.55
CA ILE A 548 -16.89 15.23 -7.49
C ILE A 548 -16.87 14.68 -6.06
N ASP A 549 -15.73 14.80 -5.37
CA ASP A 549 -15.56 14.37 -3.98
C ASP A 549 -14.80 15.41 -3.18
N HIS A 550 -15.12 15.49 -1.90
CA HIS A 550 -14.48 16.36 -0.92
C HIS A 550 -14.53 15.67 0.43
N GLN A 551 -13.37 15.40 1.02
CA GLN A 551 -13.23 14.71 2.30
C GLN A 551 -12.21 15.45 3.15
N ILE A 552 -12.50 15.53 4.45
CA ILE A 552 -11.61 16.13 5.44
C ILE A 552 -11.38 15.08 6.52
N VAL A 553 -10.11 14.86 6.84
CA VAL A 553 -9.68 14.02 7.96
C VAL A 553 -8.96 14.90 8.95
N CYS A 554 -9.42 14.89 10.19
CA CYS A 554 -8.74 15.52 11.30
C CYS A 554 -7.87 14.46 11.97
N LEU A 555 -6.56 14.56 11.76
CA LEU A 555 -5.55 13.81 12.51
C LEU A 555 -5.23 14.59 13.80
N VAL A 556 -4.45 13.98 14.69
CA VAL A 556 -4.15 14.55 16.01
C VAL A 556 -3.43 15.91 15.92
N ASP A 557 -2.56 16.07 14.94
CA ASP A 557 -1.70 17.24 14.75
C ASP A 557 -1.82 17.89 13.36
N HIS A 558 -2.50 17.22 12.42
CA HIS A 558 -2.73 17.71 11.07
C HIS A 558 -4.19 17.59 10.68
N ASP A 559 -4.64 18.56 9.89
CA ASP A 559 -5.85 18.45 9.12
C ASP A 559 -5.46 18.11 7.68
N LEU A 560 -6.12 17.10 7.12
CA LEU A 560 -5.95 16.66 5.76
C LEU A 560 -7.24 16.91 4.98
N MET A 561 -7.12 17.64 3.87
CA MET A 561 -8.22 17.85 2.94
C MET A 561 -7.91 17.18 1.60
N TYR A 562 -8.77 16.25 1.20
CA TYR A 562 -8.78 15.61 -0.12
C TYR A 562 -9.94 16.16 -0.95
N SER A 563 -9.66 16.51 -2.21
CA SER A 563 -10.71 16.87 -3.16
C SER A 563 -10.42 16.31 -4.55
N TYR A 564 -11.45 15.78 -5.19
CA TYR A 564 -11.38 15.25 -6.56
C TYR A 564 -12.26 16.07 -7.49
N TYR A 565 -11.71 16.44 -8.65
CA TYR A 565 -12.34 17.32 -9.63
C TYR A 565 -12.30 16.70 -11.02
N LYS A 566 -13.36 16.97 -11.79
CA LYS A 566 -13.46 16.58 -13.20
C LYS A 566 -13.88 17.78 -14.04
N LYS A 567 -13.23 17.95 -15.18
CA LYS A 567 -13.54 19.02 -16.13
C LYS A 567 -14.99 18.90 -16.61
N HIS A 568 -15.68 20.02 -16.75
CA HIS A 568 -17.04 20.01 -17.29
C HIS A 568 -17.06 19.41 -18.71
N PRO A 569 -18.11 18.67 -19.09
CA PRO A 569 -18.28 18.24 -20.47
C PRO A 569 -18.31 19.46 -21.39
N SER A 570 -17.50 19.42 -22.45
CA SER A 570 -17.42 20.46 -23.49
C SER A 570 -18.74 20.63 -24.23
#